data_AF-A0A4S2KK90-F1
#
_entry.id   AF-A0A4S2KK90-F1
#
_cell.length_a   1.000
_cell.length_b   1.000
_cell.length_c   1.000
_cell.angle_alpha   90.00
_cell.angle_beta   90.00
_cell.angle_gamma   90.00
#
_symmetry.space_group_name_H-M   'P 1'
#
loop_
_entity.id
_entity.type
_entity.pdbx_description
1 polymer ?
#
loop_
_entity_poly.entity_id
_entity_poly.type
_entity_poly.pdbx_seq_one_letter_code
_entity_poly.pdbx_strand_id
1 'polypeptide(L)'
;MTTDPINDPSLTNLTEINFQSNYQITKKVNLAKNVMAGTHAWLRTQRTQFWPLFGDLTEDMFKHVQYIIPIPSYSHQICYHSLWIALSQRGHEVVLMTTDPINDPSLTNLTEINFQSNYQIMKKFNFAKNVMAETHAWLRTSRTQIWPLCGEYTENMFKHPKDNNNNIYKWYL
;
A
#
# COMPACT_ATOMS: atom_id res chain seq x y z
N MET A 1 -70.69 -36.27 -20.43
CA MET A 1 -69.86 -36.57 -19.23
C MET A 1 -68.74 -35.55 -19.22
N THR A 2 -68.84 -34.52 -18.39
CA THR A 2 -67.81 -33.49 -18.20
C THR A 2 -67.34 -33.62 -16.76
N THR A 3 -66.08 -34.01 -16.55
CA THR A 3 -65.46 -34.05 -15.22
C THR A 3 -65.15 -32.63 -14.78
N ASP A 4 -65.66 -32.20 -13.63
CA ASP A 4 -65.40 -30.87 -13.06
C ASP A 4 -63.89 -30.67 -12.84
N PRO A 5 -63.29 -29.58 -13.35
CA PRO A 5 -61.84 -29.34 -13.28
C PRO A 5 -61.35 -28.89 -11.89
N ILE A 6 -62.24 -28.84 -10.89
CA ILE A 6 -61.95 -28.23 -9.57
C ILE A 6 -61.35 -29.24 -8.59
N ASN A 7 -61.56 -30.55 -8.80
CA ASN A 7 -61.06 -31.60 -7.91
C ASN A 7 -59.89 -32.37 -8.52
N ASP A 8 -58.97 -31.68 -9.20
CA ASP A 8 -57.70 -32.28 -9.60
C ASP A 8 -56.69 -32.21 -8.42
N PRO A 9 -56.37 -33.34 -7.77
CA PRO A 9 -55.42 -33.38 -6.65
C PRO A 9 -53.99 -32.95 -7.04
N SER A 10 -53.67 -32.86 -8.34
CA SER A 10 -52.40 -32.31 -8.80
C SER A 10 -52.33 -30.79 -8.63
N LEU A 11 -53.45 -30.06 -8.78
CA LEU A 11 -53.49 -28.60 -8.66
C LEU A 11 -53.40 -28.12 -7.21
N THR A 12 -53.97 -28.87 -6.25
CA THR A 12 -53.86 -28.57 -4.81
C THR A 12 -52.45 -28.80 -4.28
N ASN A 13 -51.77 -29.85 -4.75
CA ASN A 13 -50.36 -30.08 -4.41
C ASN A 13 -49.45 -28.98 -4.99
N LEU A 14 -49.71 -28.51 -6.21
CA LEU A 14 -48.93 -27.43 -6.83
C LEU A 14 -49.09 -26.09 -6.11
N THR A 15 -50.30 -25.75 -5.62
CA THR A 15 -50.51 -24.51 -4.87
C THR A 15 -49.86 -24.55 -3.49
N GLU A 16 -49.90 -25.68 -2.80
CA GLU A 16 -49.25 -25.86 -1.51
C GLU A 16 -47.72 -25.85 -1.62
N ILE A 17 -47.15 -26.51 -2.64
CA ILE A 17 -45.71 -26.45 -2.96
C ILE A 17 -45.28 -25.02 -3.27
N ASN A 18 -46.07 -24.27 -4.06
CA ASN A 18 -45.79 -22.86 -4.37
C ASN A 18 -45.88 -21.96 -3.13
N PHE A 19 -46.83 -22.21 -2.23
CA PHE A 19 -46.95 -21.45 -0.98
C PHE A 19 -45.77 -21.72 -0.03
N GLN A 20 -45.42 -22.99 0.17
CA GLN A 20 -44.30 -23.39 1.03
C GLN A 20 -42.96 -22.86 0.49
N SER A 21 -42.73 -22.98 -0.83
CA SER A 21 -41.51 -22.45 -1.44
C SER A 21 -41.40 -20.92 -1.31
N ASN A 22 -42.50 -20.18 -1.55
CA ASN A 22 -42.53 -18.73 -1.35
C ASN A 22 -42.28 -18.33 0.11
N TYR A 23 -42.88 -19.04 1.08
CA TYR A 23 -42.65 -18.79 2.50
C TYR A 23 -41.17 -18.98 2.89
N GLN A 24 -40.54 -20.06 2.42
CA GLN A 24 -39.12 -20.32 2.68
C GLN A 24 -38.21 -19.27 2.03
N ILE A 25 -38.54 -18.80 0.82
CA ILE A 25 -37.81 -17.73 0.14
C ILE A 25 -37.90 -16.43 0.94
N THR A 26 -39.10 -16.01 1.36
CA THR A 26 -39.30 -14.80 2.17
C THR A 26 -38.54 -14.88 3.50
N LYS A 27 -38.52 -16.04 4.17
CA LYS A 27 -37.76 -16.25 5.41
C LYS A 27 -36.26 -16.08 5.20
N LYS A 28 -35.70 -16.63 4.11
CA LYS A 28 -34.28 -16.49 3.77
C LYS A 28 -33.91 -15.03 3.42
N VAL A 29 -34.76 -14.33 2.66
CA VAL A 29 -34.54 -12.91 2.32
C VAL A 29 -34.56 -12.03 3.57
N ASN A 30 -35.51 -12.26 4.49
CA ASN A 30 -35.59 -11.50 5.74
C ASN A 30 -34.41 -11.81 6.67
N LEU A 31 -33.97 -13.07 6.73
CA LEU A 31 -32.76 -13.43 7.47
C LEU A 31 -31.52 -12.74 6.88
N ALA A 32 -31.35 -12.74 5.56
CA ALA A 32 -30.24 -12.07 4.89
C ALA A 32 -30.24 -10.55 5.15
N LYS A 33 -31.41 -9.90 5.10
CA LYS A 33 -31.55 -8.47 5.42
C LYS A 33 -31.15 -8.18 6.88
N ASN A 34 -31.57 -9.02 7.83
CA ASN A 34 -31.22 -8.85 9.24
C ASN A 34 -29.73 -9.10 9.50
N VAL A 35 -29.12 -10.09 8.83
CA VAL A 35 -27.67 -10.33 8.89
C VAL A 35 -26.91 -9.14 8.31
N MET A 36 -27.30 -8.63 7.14
CA MET A 36 -26.67 -7.46 6.53
C MET A 36 -26.81 -6.20 7.38
N ALA A 37 -28.00 -5.96 7.97
CA ALA A 37 -28.22 -4.84 8.88
C ALA A 37 -27.37 -4.96 10.15
N GLY A 38 -27.27 -6.16 10.72
CA GLY A 38 -26.39 -6.45 11.86
C GLY A 38 -24.91 -6.24 11.54
N THR A 39 -24.44 -6.70 10.37
CA THR A 39 -23.07 -6.48 9.91
C THR A 39 -22.78 -4.99 9.68
N HIS A 40 -23.70 -4.25 9.07
CA HIS A 40 -23.53 -2.81 8.89
C HIS A 40 -23.55 -2.03 10.21
N ALA A 41 -24.39 -2.42 11.17
CA ALA A 41 -24.40 -1.82 12.51
C ALA A 41 -23.10 -2.14 13.25
N TRP A 42 -22.66 -3.40 13.23
CA TRP A 42 -21.43 -3.84 13.87
C TRP A 42 -20.19 -3.16 13.28
N LEU A 43 -20.05 -3.10 11.95
CA LEU A 43 -18.95 -2.38 11.28
C LEU A 43 -18.96 -0.88 11.62
N ARG A 44 -20.14 -0.28 11.78
CA ARG A 44 -20.27 1.14 12.16
C ARG A 44 -19.86 1.36 13.61
N THR A 45 -20.25 0.48 14.53
CA THR A 45 -19.85 0.51 15.95
C THR A 45 -18.34 0.29 16.10
N GLN A 46 -17.77 -0.68 15.39
CA GLN A 46 -16.33 -0.92 15.34
C GLN A 46 -15.59 0.34 14.83
N ARG A 47 -16.06 0.95 13.75
CA ARG A 47 -15.50 2.22 13.26
C ARG A 47 -15.60 3.31 14.33
N THR A 48 -16.73 3.53 14.98
CA THR A 48 -16.87 4.61 15.95
C THR A 48 -16.12 4.40 17.27
N GLN A 49 -15.91 3.16 17.70
CA GLN A 49 -15.25 2.85 18.97
C GLN A 49 -13.72 2.73 18.82
N PHE A 50 -13.24 2.20 17.69
CA PHE A 50 -11.80 2.03 17.45
C PHE A 50 -11.17 3.22 16.72
N TRP A 51 -11.92 4.00 15.93
CA TRP A 51 -11.38 5.19 15.23
C TRP A 51 -10.83 6.27 16.17
N PRO A 52 -11.41 6.59 17.34
CA PRO A 52 -10.79 7.56 18.25
C PRO A 52 -9.50 7.04 18.91
N LEU A 53 -9.29 5.72 18.99
CA LEU A 53 -8.11 5.10 19.59
C LEU A 53 -6.98 4.85 18.57
N PHE A 54 -7.31 4.63 17.30
CA PHE A 54 -6.35 4.39 16.22
C PHE A 54 -6.22 5.56 15.24
N GLY A 55 -7.27 6.36 15.06
CA GLY A 55 -7.37 7.44 14.08
C GLY A 55 -6.33 8.52 14.32
N ASP A 56 -6.20 9.00 15.56
CA ASP A 56 -5.22 10.04 15.91
C ASP A 56 -3.78 9.55 15.71
N LEU A 57 -3.49 8.27 16.05
CA LEU A 57 -2.18 7.66 15.81
C LEU A 57 -1.90 7.46 14.32
N THR A 58 -2.91 7.08 13.53
CA THR A 58 -2.74 6.89 12.08
C THR A 58 -2.61 8.23 11.35
N GLU A 59 -3.40 9.25 11.69
CA GLU A 59 -3.28 10.55 11.03
C GLU A 59 -1.92 11.18 11.31
N ASP A 60 -1.43 11.13 12.55
CA ASP A 60 -0.13 11.70 12.89
C ASP A 60 1.05 10.89 12.30
N MET A 61 0.93 9.54 12.26
CA MET A 61 1.91 8.67 11.57
C MET A 61 1.98 8.94 10.06
N PHE A 62 0.84 9.22 9.41
CA PHE A 62 0.83 9.48 7.97
C PHE A 62 1.09 10.96 7.65
N LYS A 63 0.93 11.89 8.60
CA LYS A 63 1.15 13.32 8.38
C LYS A 63 2.61 13.66 8.06
N HIS A 64 3.55 12.96 8.67
CA HIS A 64 4.99 13.12 8.40
C HIS A 64 5.54 11.81 7.88
N VAL A 65 6.02 11.81 6.64
CA VAL A 65 6.52 10.59 5.99
C VAL A 65 7.95 10.77 5.53
N GLN A 66 8.79 9.81 5.88
CA GLN A 66 10.22 9.87 5.61
C GLN A 66 10.64 8.63 4.82
N TYR A 67 11.34 8.86 3.71
CA TYR A 67 11.72 7.79 2.80
C TYR A 67 13.18 7.90 2.36
N ILE A 68 13.80 6.73 2.24
CA ILE A 68 15.14 6.54 1.71
C ILE A 68 15.04 5.62 0.51
N ILE A 69 15.49 6.10 -0.66
CA ILE A 69 15.65 5.26 -1.85
C ILE A 69 17.15 4.98 -1.99
N PRO A 70 17.63 3.80 -1.54
CA PRO A 70 19.06 3.54 -1.35
C PRO A 70 19.82 3.30 -2.66
N ILE A 71 19.12 3.09 -3.78
CA ILE A 71 19.74 2.76 -5.06
C ILE A 71 19.88 4.03 -5.91
N PRO A 72 21.11 4.51 -6.20
CA PRO A 72 21.37 5.67 -7.04
C PRO A 72 21.22 5.29 -8.53
N SER A 73 19.98 5.10 -8.96
CA SER A 73 19.61 4.83 -10.34
C SER A 73 18.29 5.51 -10.66
N TYR A 74 18.25 6.25 -11.76
CA TYR A 74 17.10 7.05 -12.15
C TYR A 74 15.81 6.22 -12.23
N SER A 75 15.89 4.99 -12.76
CA SER A 75 14.73 4.08 -12.85
C SER A 75 14.17 3.65 -11.49
N HIS A 76 15.00 3.66 -10.45
CA HIS A 76 14.58 3.34 -9.08
C HIS A 76 14.03 4.57 -8.34
N GLN A 77 14.24 5.77 -8.86
CA GLN A 77 13.73 7.01 -8.28
C GLN A 77 12.41 7.43 -8.94
N ILE A 78 12.38 7.47 -10.27
CA ILE A 78 11.26 8.02 -11.06
C ILE A 78 9.93 7.30 -10.82
N CYS A 79 9.96 5.99 -10.52
CA CYS A 79 8.75 5.21 -10.27
C CYS A 79 7.97 5.66 -9.02
N TYR A 80 8.63 6.36 -8.08
CA TYR A 80 7.99 6.86 -6.86
C TYR A 80 7.64 8.36 -6.92
N HIS A 81 8.04 9.09 -7.98
CA HIS A 81 7.76 10.53 -8.07
C HIS A 81 6.28 10.84 -7.95
N SER A 82 5.42 10.09 -8.65
CA SER A 82 3.97 10.27 -8.57
C SER A 82 3.42 10.04 -7.16
N LEU A 83 4.03 9.15 -6.38
CA LEU A 83 3.65 8.91 -4.99
C LEU A 83 4.01 10.11 -4.10
N TRP A 84 5.24 10.62 -4.21
CA TRP A 84 5.72 11.77 -3.41
C TRP A 84 4.95 13.04 -3.71
N ILE A 85 4.68 13.32 -4.98
CA ILE A 85 3.84 14.43 -5.43
C ILE A 85 2.45 14.32 -4.80
N ALA A 86 1.82 13.14 -4.91
CA ALA A 86 0.46 12.96 -4.45
C ALA A 86 0.33 12.97 -2.91
N LEU A 87 1.39 12.62 -2.18
CA LEU A 87 1.44 12.77 -0.72
C LEU A 87 1.61 14.26 -0.34
N SER A 88 2.57 14.96 -0.94
CA SER A 88 2.78 16.39 -0.71
C SER A 88 1.52 17.22 -0.99
N GLN A 89 0.85 16.95 -2.11
CA GLN A 89 -0.38 17.65 -2.53
C GLN A 89 -1.58 17.38 -1.60
N ARG A 90 -1.58 16.25 -0.87
CA ARG A 90 -2.61 15.93 0.13
C ARG A 90 -2.31 16.53 1.51
N GLY A 91 -1.22 17.30 1.63
CA GLY A 91 -0.85 17.95 2.89
C GLY A 91 0.05 17.13 3.79
N HIS A 92 0.56 15.98 3.32
CA HIS A 92 1.58 15.24 4.06
C HIS A 92 2.94 15.93 3.93
N GLU A 93 3.65 16.10 5.05
CA GLU A 93 5.04 16.54 5.06
C GLU A 93 5.92 15.35 4.70
N VAL A 94 6.59 15.43 3.55
CA VAL A 94 7.43 14.35 3.03
C VAL A 94 8.89 14.79 3.05
N VAL A 95 9.74 14.03 3.75
CA VAL A 95 11.19 14.19 3.69
C VAL A 95 11.76 13.03 2.88
N LEU A 96 12.29 13.34 1.70
CA LEU A 96 12.79 12.36 0.75
C LEU A 96 14.31 12.45 0.61
N MET A 97 15.02 11.36 0.89
CA MET A 97 16.42 11.20 0.50
C MET A 97 16.49 10.58 -0.90
N THR A 98 16.95 11.34 -1.89
CA THR A 98 16.94 10.95 -3.30
C THR A 98 18.20 11.37 -4.03
N THR A 99 18.62 10.56 -5.00
CA THR A 99 19.68 10.94 -5.95
C THR A 99 19.18 11.76 -7.13
N ASP A 100 17.87 11.78 -7.35
CA ASP A 100 17.21 12.42 -8.49
C ASP A 100 16.00 13.22 -7.98
N PRO A 101 16.26 14.42 -7.42
CA PRO A 101 15.20 15.27 -6.90
C PRO A 101 14.26 15.76 -8.00
N ILE A 102 12.97 15.88 -7.66
CA ILE A 102 11.89 16.38 -8.52
C ILE A 102 12.11 17.88 -8.78
N ASN A 103 12.57 18.64 -7.77
CA ASN A 103 12.82 20.08 -7.83
C ASN A 103 11.60 20.91 -8.30
N ASP A 104 10.39 20.46 -7.98
CA ASP A 104 9.18 21.22 -8.27
C ASP A 104 8.90 22.20 -7.11
N PRO A 105 9.04 23.53 -7.33
CA PRO A 105 8.82 24.52 -6.29
C PRO A 105 7.36 24.63 -5.83
N SER A 106 6.41 24.04 -6.57
CA SER A 106 5.00 24.00 -6.17
C SER A 106 4.71 22.99 -5.04
N LEU A 107 5.63 22.04 -4.79
CA LEU A 107 5.50 21.01 -3.76
C LEU A 107 6.06 21.50 -2.42
N THR A 108 5.36 22.43 -1.79
CA THR A 108 5.83 23.10 -0.55
C THR A 108 5.99 22.16 0.65
N ASN A 109 5.32 21.01 0.64
CA ASN A 109 5.39 20.01 1.71
C ASN A 109 6.36 18.86 1.40
N LEU A 110 7.11 18.96 0.29
CA LEU A 110 8.14 17.99 -0.08
C LEU A 110 9.54 18.59 0.16
N THR A 111 10.27 18.02 1.11
CA THR A 111 11.68 18.33 1.35
C THR A 111 12.55 17.25 0.74
N GLU A 112 13.36 17.61 -0.25
CA GLU A 112 14.29 16.68 -0.90
C GLU A 112 15.72 16.89 -0.41
N ILE A 113 16.33 15.83 0.13
CA ILE A 113 17.75 15.78 0.47
C ILE A 113 18.47 15.17 -0.73
N ASN A 114 19.23 16.01 -1.43
CA ASN A 114 19.91 15.64 -2.66
C ASN A 114 21.18 14.83 -2.38
N PHE A 115 21.18 13.57 -2.83
CA PHE A 115 22.30 12.63 -2.78
C PHE A 115 22.82 12.25 -4.17
N GLN A 116 22.67 13.10 -5.19
CA GLN A 116 23.12 12.85 -6.56
C GLN A 116 24.63 12.50 -6.63
N SER A 117 25.44 12.95 -5.67
CA SER A 117 26.86 12.56 -5.54
C SER A 117 27.06 11.04 -5.42
N ASN A 118 26.08 10.28 -4.91
CA ASN A 118 26.14 8.83 -4.78
C ASN A 118 26.20 8.11 -6.13
N TYR A 119 25.83 8.77 -7.25
CA TYR A 119 26.09 8.23 -8.59
C TYR A 119 27.58 7.97 -8.84
N GLN A 120 28.49 8.73 -8.22
CA GLN A 120 29.93 8.49 -8.36
C GLN A 120 30.36 7.15 -7.75
N ILE A 121 29.69 6.74 -6.67
CA ILE A 121 29.94 5.44 -6.04
C ILE A 121 29.33 4.33 -6.92
N MET A 122 28.19 4.56 -7.57
CA MET A 122 27.62 3.62 -8.55
C MET A 122 28.53 3.38 -9.76
N LYS A 123 29.32 4.37 -10.19
CA LYS A 123 30.31 4.19 -11.27
C LYS A 123 31.42 3.19 -10.90
N LYS A 124 31.66 2.92 -9.62
CA LYS A 124 32.60 1.87 -9.17
C LYS A 124 32.08 0.47 -9.53
N PHE A 125 30.77 0.33 -9.76
CA PHE A 125 30.13 -0.92 -10.17
C PHE A 125 30.06 -1.04 -11.70
N ASN A 126 30.84 -1.95 -12.28
CA ASN A 126 30.76 -2.23 -13.71
C ASN A 126 29.79 -3.38 -13.98
N PHE A 127 28.50 -3.04 -14.13
CA PHE A 127 27.44 -4.02 -14.39
C PHE A 127 27.71 -4.85 -15.66
N ALA A 128 28.12 -4.22 -16.77
CA ALA A 128 28.37 -4.90 -18.03
C ALA A 128 29.46 -5.97 -17.89
N LYS A 129 30.60 -5.62 -17.25
CA LYS A 129 31.68 -6.58 -16.97
C LYS A 129 31.19 -7.76 -16.11
N ASN A 130 30.33 -7.49 -15.13
CA ASN A 130 29.80 -8.52 -14.23
C ASN A 130 28.76 -9.43 -14.88
N VAL A 131 27.98 -8.92 -15.84
CA VAL A 131 27.01 -9.71 -16.61
C VAL A 131 27.69 -10.53 -17.70
N MET A 132 28.76 -10.01 -18.30
CA MET A 132 29.53 -10.71 -19.34
C MET A 132 30.46 -11.80 -18.78
N ALA A 133 30.80 -11.75 -17.49
CA ALA A 133 31.65 -12.73 -16.83
C ALA A 133 30.82 -13.92 -16.30
N GLU A 134 30.41 -14.83 -17.19
CA GLU A 134 29.77 -16.15 -16.97
C GLU A 134 28.61 -16.28 -15.94
N THR A 135 27.65 -17.15 -16.28
CA THR A 135 26.26 -17.18 -15.83
C THR A 135 26.01 -17.55 -14.34
N HIS A 136 27.05 -17.72 -13.51
CA HIS A 136 26.94 -17.97 -12.07
C HIS A 136 27.40 -16.80 -11.18
N ALA A 137 27.66 -15.63 -11.76
CA ALA A 137 28.26 -14.50 -11.06
C ALA A 137 27.26 -13.66 -10.24
N TRP A 138 25.94 -13.72 -10.42
CA TRP A 138 25.04 -12.73 -9.79
C TRP A 138 25.09 -12.73 -8.26
N LEU A 139 25.00 -13.89 -7.61
CA LEU A 139 25.09 -13.97 -6.15
C LEU A 139 26.47 -13.56 -5.64
N ARG A 140 27.53 -13.89 -6.39
CA ARG A 140 28.91 -13.49 -6.08
C ARG A 140 29.07 -11.98 -6.20
N THR A 141 28.66 -11.39 -7.31
CA THR A 141 28.63 -9.94 -7.58
C THR A 141 27.78 -9.19 -6.56
N SER A 142 26.62 -9.74 -6.21
CA SER A 142 25.76 -9.18 -5.17
C SER A 142 26.49 -9.12 -3.83
N ARG A 143 27.16 -10.21 -3.46
CA ARG A 143 27.90 -10.31 -2.20
C ARG A 143 29.18 -9.48 -2.16
N THR A 144 29.96 -9.45 -3.24
CA THR A 144 31.31 -8.87 -3.24
C THR A 144 31.36 -7.43 -3.74
N GLN A 145 30.35 -6.97 -4.47
CA GLN A 145 30.33 -5.62 -5.04
C GLN A 145 29.11 -4.83 -4.59
N ILE A 146 27.90 -5.36 -4.80
CA ILE A 146 26.67 -4.61 -4.50
C ILE A 146 26.50 -4.38 -3.00
N TRP A 147 26.69 -5.41 -2.17
CA TRP A 147 26.50 -5.29 -0.72
C TRP A 147 27.46 -4.27 -0.06
N PRO A 148 28.77 -4.26 -0.35
CA PRO A 148 29.66 -3.21 0.13
C PRO A 148 29.28 -1.81 -0.38
N LEU A 149 28.86 -1.68 -1.64
CA LEU A 149 28.42 -0.40 -2.21
C LEU A 149 27.16 0.13 -1.51
N CYS A 150 26.20 -0.76 -1.21
CA CYS A 150 25.04 -0.41 -0.39
C CYS A 150 25.47 0.14 0.96
N GLY A 151 26.44 -0.48 1.63
CA GLY A 151 27.02 0.03 2.87
C GLY A 151 27.60 1.45 2.71
N GLU A 152 28.35 1.71 1.65
CA GLU A 152 28.94 3.03 1.37
C GLU A 152 27.87 4.10 1.09
N TYR A 153 26.81 3.78 0.32
CA TYR A 153 25.68 4.69 0.09
C TYR A 153 24.98 5.06 1.39
N THR A 154 24.67 4.03 2.17
CA THR A 154 23.96 4.14 3.43
C THR A 154 24.78 4.92 4.46
N GLU A 155 26.09 4.68 4.56
CA GLU A 155 26.98 5.43 5.42
C GLU A 155 27.05 6.92 5.03
N ASN A 156 27.09 7.24 3.75
CA ASN A 156 27.08 8.63 3.27
C ASN A 156 25.74 9.33 3.54
N MET A 157 24.63 8.60 3.45
CA MET A 157 23.32 9.11 3.84
C MET A 157 23.29 9.40 5.34
N PHE A 158 23.70 8.43 6.17
CA PHE A 158 23.70 8.55 7.63
C PHE A 158 24.64 9.62 8.19
N LYS A 159 25.81 9.83 7.55
CA LYS A 159 26.77 10.86 7.97
C LYS A 159 26.38 12.26 7.49
N HIS A 160 25.33 12.40 6.69
CA HIS A 160 24.97 13.68 6.11
C HIS A 160 24.58 14.69 7.21
N PRO A 161 25.06 15.95 7.19
CA PRO A 161 24.82 16.90 8.27
C PRO A 161 23.34 17.18 8.54
N LYS A 162 22.49 17.09 7.50
CA LYS A 162 21.03 17.23 7.65
C LYS A 162 20.35 16.03 8.33
N ASP A 163 21.07 14.92 8.48
CA ASP A 163 20.61 13.68 9.10
C ASP A 163 21.02 13.57 10.58
N ASN A 164 22.18 14.14 10.94
CA ASN A 164 22.73 14.15 12.31
C ASN A 164 21.86 14.85 13.38
N ASN A 165 20.77 15.52 13.00
CA ASN A 165 19.83 16.14 13.93
C ASN A 165 18.76 15.19 14.51
N ASN A 166 18.92 13.86 14.34
CA ASN A 166 18.11 12.82 15.03
C ASN A 166 16.58 12.89 14.80
N ASN A 167 16.09 13.78 13.95
CA ASN A 167 14.66 13.92 13.65
C ASN A 167 14.18 12.92 12.59
N ILE A 168 15.10 12.33 11.82
CA ILE A 168 14.78 11.38 10.75
C ILE A 168 14.64 9.93 11.28
N TYR A 169 15.19 9.66 12.47
CA TYR A 169 15.18 8.30 13.06
C TYR A 169 14.35 8.18 14.33
N LYS A 170 13.75 9.28 14.78
CA LYS A 170 12.95 9.31 16.03
C LYS A 170 11.72 8.39 16.00
N TRP A 171 11.36 7.88 14.81
CA TRP A 171 10.21 7.00 14.58
C TRP A 171 10.59 5.54 14.27
N TYR A 172 11.89 5.23 14.14
CA TYR A 172 12.38 3.88 13.82
C TYR A 172 13.08 3.18 15.01
N LEU A 173 13.21 3.85 16.16
CA LEU A 173 13.73 3.34 17.43
C LEU A 173 12.70 3.52 18.54
#